data_AF-A0A8D8GBG3-F1
#
_entry.id   AF-A0A8D8GBG3-F1
#
_cell.length_a   1.000
_cell.length_b   1.000
_cell.length_c   1.000
_cell.angle_alpha   90.00
_cell.angle_beta   90.00
_cell.angle_gamma   90.00
#
_symmetry.space_group_name_H-M   'P 1'
#
loop_
_entity.id
_entity.type
_entity.pdbx_description
1 polymer ?
#
loop_
_entity_poly.entity_id
_entity_poly.type
_entity_poly.pdbx_seq_one_letter_code
_entity_poly.pdbx_strand_id
1 'polypeptide(L)'
;MEIDLLHLAAVITIFALVYRHLTKNNDYFHDKPIPWLAVKPGIGSTGSLMFKRCSFSDYIKSIYDKFPSVKVFGLFDTTMPFFVIRDPELIKQIAVKDFDH
;
A
#
# COMPACT_ATOMS: atom_id res chain seq x y z
N MET A 1 40.20 -8.20 -0.92
CA MET A 1 39.25 -8.01 0.19
C MET A 1 38.48 -9.32 0.30
N GLU A 2 38.93 -10.23 1.16
CA GLU A 2 38.24 -11.51 1.36
C GLU A 2 36.95 -11.24 2.13
N ILE A 3 35.81 -11.58 1.54
CA ILE A 3 34.51 -11.46 2.21
C ILE A 3 34.40 -12.66 3.15
N ASP A 4 34.67 -12.45 4.43
CA ASP A 4 34.53 -13.47 5.47
C ASP A 4 33.07 -13.96 5.53
N LEU A 5 32.88 -15.24 5.85
CA LEU A 5 31.58 -15.88 6.05
C LEU A 5 30.70 -15.10 7.04
N LEU A 6 31.30 -14.48 8.07
CA LEU A 6 30.61 -13.63 9.03
C LEU A 6 29.99 -12.38 8.38
N HIS A 7 30.70 -11.74 7.45
CA HIS A 7 30.18 -10.59 6.72
C HIS A 7 29.00 -10.99 5.82
N LEU A 8 29.08 -12.16 5.16
CA LEU A 8 27.98 -12.68 4.36
C LEU A 8 26.74 -12.98 5.22
N ALA A 9 26.93 -13.64 6.37
CA ALA A 9 25.84 -13.95 7.30
C ALA A 9 25.18 -12.68 7.87
N ALA A 10 25.96 -11.65 8.20
CA ALA A 10 25.43 -10.36 8.65
C ALA A 10 24.59 -9.69 7.56
N VAL A 11 25.06 -9.68 6.31
CA VAL A 11 24.33 -9.11 5.16
C VAL A 11 23.00 -9.84 4.95
N ILE A 12 23.01 -11.18 4.94
CA ILE A 12 21.78 -11.98 4.80
C ILE A 12 20.79 -11.69 5.92
N THR A 13 21.28 -11.59 7.17
CA THR A 13 20.43 -11.28 8.33
C THR A 13 19.79 -9.91 8.20
N ILE A 14 20.55 -8.89 7.77
CA ILE A 14 20.02 -7.55 7.53
C ILE A 14 18.94 -7.58 6.43
N PHE A 15 19.20 -8.26 5.30
CA PHE A 15 18.20 -8.39 4.24
C PHE A 15 16.93 -9.09 4.71
N ALA A 16 17.05 -10.15 5.52
CA ALA A 16 15.89 -10.85 6.08
C ALA A 16 15.08 -9.95 7.02
N LEU A 17 15.74 -9.16 7.88
CA LEU A 17 15.08 -8.21 8.77
C LEU A 17 14.36 -7.10 7.99
N VAL A 18 15.03 -6.52 6.98
CA VAL A 18 14.45 -5.51 6.09
C VAL A 18 13.25 -6.10 5.35
N TYR A 19 13.39 -7.28 4.75
CA TYR A 19 12.29 -7.94 4.05
C TYR A 19 11.09 -8.16 4.97
N ARG A 20 11.31 -8.68 6.18
CA ARG A 20 10.24 -8.91 7.16
C ARG A 20 9.58 -7.62 7.62
N HIS A 21 10.34 -6.54 7.78
CA HIS A 21 9.78 -5.22 8.11
C HIS A 21 8.88 -4.70 6.98
N LEU A 22 9.30 -4.85 5.73
CA LEU A 22 8.56 -4.40 4.56
C LEU A 22 7.31 -5.24 4.26
N THR A 23 7.28 -6.51 4.65
CA THR A 23 6.14 -7.40 4.39
C THR A 23 5.17 -7.56 5.55
N LYS A 24 5.52 -7.08 6.76
CA LYS A 24 4.74 -7.26 7.99
C LYS A 24 3.25 -6.89 7.85
N ASN A 25 2.93 -5.87 7.06
CA ASN A 25 1.58 -5.34 6.94
C ASN A 25 0.84 -5.80 5.66
N ASN A 26 1.46 -6.60 4.79
CA ASN A 26 0.88 -6.95 3.49
C ASN A 26 -0.47 -7.69 3.60
N ASP A 27 -0.72 -8.34 4.73
CA ASP A 27 -1.94 -9.12 4.98
C ASP A 27 -3.07 -8.29 5.62
N TYR A 28 -2.89 -6.98 5.83
CA TYR A 28 -3.87 -6.13 6.53
C TYR A 28 -5.30 -6.21 5.96
N PHE A 29 -5.44 -6.34 4.63
CA PHE A 29 -6.74 -6.46 3.97
C PHE A 29 -7.21 -7.90 3.77
N HIS A 30 -6.36 -8.90 4.04
CA HIS A 30 -6.66 -10.31 3.76
C HIS A 30 -7.91 -10.80 4.49
N ASP A 31 -8.11 -10.35 5.73
CA ASP A 31 -9.24 -10.75 6.56
C ASP A 31 -10.43 -9.77 6.50
N LYS A 32 -10.39 -8.78 5.59
CA LYS A 32 -11.42 -7.74 5.47
C LYS A 32 -12.26 -7.97 4.22
N PRO A 33 -13.59 -7.72 4.27
CA PRO A 33 -14.46 -7.81 3.09
C PRO A 33 -14.30 -6.57 2.18
N ILE A 34 -13.07 -6.07 2.02
CA ILE A 34 -12.75 -4.84 1.29
C ILE A 34 -11.74 -5.21 0.20
N PRO A 35 -12.06 -5.03 -1.09
CA PRO A 35 -11.11 -5.30 -2.15
C PRO A 35 -9.92 -4.34 -2.05
N TRP A 36 -8.72 -4.78 -2.43
CA TRP A 36 -7.52 -3.94 -2.37
C TRP A 36 -6.65 -4.10 -3.63
N LEU A 37 -5.81 -3.11 -3.88
CA LEU A 37 -4.81 -3.18 -4.95
C LEU A 37 -3.70 -4.17 -4.59
N ALA A 38 -3.23 -4.92 -5.58
CA ALA A 38 -2.08 -5.80 -5.43
C ALA A 38 -0.87 -5.04 -4.85
N VAL A 39 -0.14 -5.71 -3.95
CA VAL A 39 0.97 -5.15 -3.17
C VAL A 39 2.26 -5.80 -3.62
N LYS A 40 3.26 -4.99 -3.96
CA LYS A 40 4.63 -5.48 -4.12
C LYS A 40 5.41 -5.19 -2.83
N PRO A 41 6.09 -6.18 -2.23
CA PRO A 41 6.92 -5.96 -1.04
C PRO A 41 7.83 -4.75 -1.18
N GLY A 42 7.78 -3.84 -0.21
CA GLY A 42 8.60 -2.62 -0.15
C GLY A 42 8.17 -1.43 -1.02
N ILE A 43 7.31 -1.63 -2.02
CA ILE A 43 6.84 -0.58 -2.92
C ILE A 43 5.34 -0.31 -2.74
N GLY A 44 4.59 -1.25 -2.16
CA GLY A 44 3.15 -1.10 -2.00
C GLY A 44 2.40 -1.17 -3.34
N SER A 45 1.27 -0.49 -3.39
CA SER A 45 0.41 -0.32 -4.57
C SER A 45 0.71 0.99 -5.33
N THR A 46 1.52 1.89 -4.77
CA THR A 46 1.88 3.22 -5.30
C THR A 46 3.17 3.22 -6.14
N GLY A 47 3.68 2.04 -6.51
CA GLY A 47 4.98 1.93 -7.19
C GLY A 47 5.12 2.70 -8.50
N SER A 48 4.07 2.76 -9.32
CA SER A 48 4.11 3.56 -10.56
C SER A 48 4.29 5.05 -10.27
N LEU A 49 3.76 5.53 -9.15
CA LEU A 49 3.93 6.91 -8.70
C LEU A 49 5.34 7.14 -8.15
N MET A 50 5.84 6.25 -7.28
CA MET A 50 7.20 6.35 -6.72
C MET A 50 8.28 6.37 -7.79
N PHE A 51 8.17 5.49 -8.79
CA PHE A 51 9.11 5.42 -9.91
C PHE A 51 8.82 6.44 -11.03
N LYS A 52 7.93 7.42 -10.79
CA LYS A 52 7.54 8.47 -11.74
C LYS A 52 7.14 7.93 -13.13
N ARG A 53 6.54 6.75 -13.16
CA ARG A 53 6.07 6.10 -14.40
C ARG A 53 4.72 6.65 -14.88
N CYS A 54 4.01 7.37 -14.01
CA CYS A 54 2.77 8.07 -14.32
C CYS A 54 2.66 9.34 -13.47
N SER A 55 1.81 10.28 -13.87
CA SER A 55 1.47 11.42 -13.03
C SER A 55 0.58 10.98 -11.85
N PHE A 56 0.46 11.84 -10.84
CA PHE A 56 -0.44 11.60 -9.72
C PHE A 56 -1.90 11.49 -10.19
N SER A 57 -2.34 12.41 -11.05
CA SER A 57 -3.70 12.41 -11.60
C SER A 57 -4.00 11.14 -12.40
N ASP A 58 -3.07 10.70 -13.24
CA ASP A 58 -3.22 9.45 -14.02
C ASP A 58 -3.27 8.23 -13.09
N TYR A 59 -2.45 8.22 -12.04
CA TYR A 59 -2.46 7.16 -11.04
C TYR A 59 -3.82 7.07 -10.36
N ILE A 60 -4.31 8.19 -9.80
CA ILE A 60 -5.62 8.27 -9.14
C ILE A 60 -6.73 7.80 -10.07
N LYS A 61 -6.76 8.30 -11.31
CA LYS A 61 -7.74 7.87 -12.31
C LYS A 61 -7.66 6.36 -12.56
N SER A 62 -6.45 5.83 -12.74
CA SER A 62 -6.26 4.40 -13.03
C SER A 62 -6.71 3.49 -11.90
N ILE A 63 -6.50 3.87 -10.64
CA ILE A 63 -6.93 3.07 -9.49
C ILE A 63 -8.43 3.22 -9.24
N TYR A 64 -8.98 4.40 -9.55
CA TYR A 64 -10.42 4.63 -9.52
C TYR A 64 -11.10 3.74 -10.58
N ASP A 65 -10.65 3.75 -11.82
CA ASP A 65 -11.34 3.03 -12.90
C ASP A 65 -11.28 1.49 -12.76
N LYS A 66 -10.33 0.94 -11.98
CA LYS A 66 -10.26 -0.50 -11.66
C LYS A 66 -11.42 -1.00 -10.78
N PHE A 67 -12.09 -0.09 -10.09
CA PHE A 67 -13.00 -0.38 -9.00
C PHE A 67 -14.34 0.34 -9.19
N PRO A 68 -15.04 0.20 -10.33
CA PRO A 68 -16.15 1.06 -10.70
C PRO A 68 -17.38 0.95 -9.78
N SER A 69 -17.68 -0.26 -9.30
CA SER A 69 -18.88 -0.59 -8.52
C SER A 69 -18.66 -0.70 -7.01
N VAL A 70 -17.42 -0.54 -6.53
CA VAL A 70 -17.10 -0.67 -5.11
C VAL A 70 -17.11 0.70 -4.43
N LYS A 71 -17.60 0.74 -3.19
CA LYS A 71 -17.73 1.97 -2.41
C LYS A 71 -16.43 2.38 -1.72
N VAL A 72 -15.65 1.39 -1.30
CA VAL A 72 -14.36 1.55 -0.62
C VAL A 72 -13.43 0.46 -1.13
N PHE A 73 -12.16 0.80 -1.35
CA PHE A 73 -11.12 -0.19 -1.63
C PHE A 73 -9.82 0.18 -0.91
N GLY A 74 -9.00 -0.82 -0.64
CA GLY A 74 -7.71 -0.67 0.00
C GLY A 74 -6.56 -0.44 -0.99
N LEU A 75 -5.52 0.24 -0.54
CA LEU A 75 -4.21 0.23 -1.19
C LEU A 75 -3.12 0.30 -0.13
N PHE A 76 -1.89 0.03 -0.53
CA PHE A 76 -0.73 0.30 0.32
C PHE A 76 0.11 1.41 -0.28
N ASP A 77 0.41 2.43 0.52
CA ASP A 77 1.50 3.33 0.22
C ASP A 77 2.74 2.85 0.99
N THR A 78 3.69 2.26 0.26
CA THR A 78 4.80 1.51 0.86
C THR A 78 4.28 0.40 1.79
N THR A 79 4.41 0.54 3.12
CA THR A 79 3.95 -0.41 4.14
C THR A 79 2.66 0.03 4.85
N MET A 80 2.19 1.24 4.57
CA MET A 80 1.03 1.83 5.23
C MET A 80 -0.24 1.49 4.47
N PRO A 81 -1.25 0.86 5.10
CA PRO A 81 -2.54 0.63 4.47
C PRO A 81 -3.34 1.93 4.40
N PHE A 82 -3.99 2.16 3.26
CA PHE A 82 -4.89 3.29 2.98
C PHE A 82 -6.23 2.79 2.48
N PHE A 83 -7.28 3.53 2.79
CA PHE A 83 -8.62 3.34 2.24
C PHE A 83 -8.92 4.45 1.24
N VAL A 84 -9.40 4.07 0.06
CA VAL A 84 -9.94 5.00 -0.92
C VAL A 84 -11.46 4.89 -0.88
N ILE A 85 -12.12 6.00 -0.52
CA ILE A 85 -13.57 6.09 -0.40
C ILE A 85 -14.11 6.74 -1.67
N ARG A 86 -15.10 6.10 -2.28
CA ARG A 86 -15.74 6.54 -3.53
C ARG A 86 -17.20 6.94 -3.37
N ASP A 87 -17.88 6.39 -2.37
CA ASP A 87 -19.29 6.65 -2.11
C ASP A 87 -19.48 8.07 -1.53
N PRO A 88 -20.19 8.98 -2.23
CA PRO A 88 -20.39 10.36 -1.76
C PRO A 88 -21.06 10.44 -0.39
N GLU A 89 -21.95 9.49 -0.06
CA GLU A 89 -22.62 9.48 1.24
C GLU A 89 -21.63 9.13 2.36
N LEU A 90 -20.70 8.21 2.12
CA LEU A 90 -19.62 7.89 3.08
C LEU A 90 -18.61 9.04 3.20
N ILE A 91 -18.27 9.70 2.09
CA ILE A 91 -17.40 10.90 2.12
C ILE A 91 -18.06 12.00 2.96
N LYS A 92 -19.36 12.27 2.74
CA LYS A 92 -20.12 13.25 3.53
C LYS A 92 -20.21 12.85 5.00
N GLN A 93 -20.39 11.55 5.29
CA GLN A 93 -20.42 11.04 6.65
C GLN A 93 -19.10 11.38 7.37
N ILE A 94 -17.96 11.01 6.78
CA ILE A 94 -16.64 11.18 7.41
C ILE A 94 -16.17 12.65 7.40
N ALA A 95 -16.35 13.36 6.29
CA ALA A 95 -15.77 14.69 6.10
C ALA A 95 -16.65 15.83 6.64
N VAL A 96 -17.91 15.56 7.00
CA VAL A 96 -18.85 16.60 7.47
C VAL A 96 -19.55 16.21 8.76
N LYS A 97 -20.23 15.05 8.79
CA LYS A 97 -21.05 14.70 9.97
C LYS A 97 -20.20 14.25 11.15
N ASP A 98 -19.19 13.43 10.88
CA ASP A 98 -18.35 12.79 11.89
C ASP A 98 -16.92 13.37 11.90
N PHE A 99 -16.72 14.57 11.33
CA PHE A 99 -15.38 15.15 11.18
C PHE A 99 -14.69 15.43 12.52
N ASP A 100 -15.46 15.88 13.52
CA ASP A 100 -14.99 16.25 14.86
C ASP A 100 -15.34 15.19 15.94
N HIS A 101 -15.82 14.01 15.54
CA HIS A 101 -16.23 12.93 16.45
C HIS A 101 -15.13 11.93 16.76
#